data_AF-A0AAP0LGV0-F1
#
_entry.id   AF-A0AAP0LGV0-F1
#
_cell.length_a   1.000
_cell.length_b   1.000
_cell.length_c   1.000
_cell.angle_alpha   90.00
_cell.angle_beta   90.00
_cell.angle_gamma   90.00
#
_symmetry.space_group_name_H-M   'P 1'
#
loop_
_entity.id
_entity.type
_entity.pdbx_description
1 polymer ?
#
loop_
_entity_poly.entity_id
_entity_poly.type
_entity_poly.pdbx_seq_one_letter_code
_entity_poly.pdbx_strand_id
1 'polypeptide(L)'
;MNLIFLLGKTGVQIVDICLVTRPHNGGLINLQELCTLLCQRRKAARESVSEDDCLRAISKLKVLGSGFEVISVGKKKLVRSVPTELNKDHNEILELAQANGFVTVDEIERRFSWSSGRAADALETLLEEGLAMIDDGDKDGRRRYWFPCVSFSASIAAERP
;
A
#
# COMPACT_ATOMS: atom_id res chain seq x y z
N MET A 1 -13.56 10.66 25.93
CA MET A 1 -13.84 11.27 24.62
C MET A 1 -13.78 10.15 23.58
N ASN A 2 -14.90 9.73 22.99
CA ASN A 2 -14.95 8.54 22.13
C ASN A 2 -14.17 8.78 20.81
N LEU A 3 -13.32 7.84 20.41
CA LEU A 3 -12.53 7.89 19.17
C LEU A 3 -13.40 8.16 17.92
N ILE A 4 -14.63 7.67 17.94
CA ILE A 4 -15.67 7.89 16.91
C ILE A 4 -16.04 9.37 16.76
N PHE A 5 -16.03 10.16 17.85
CA PHE A 5 -16.40 11.57 17.81
C PHE A 5 -15.28 12.45 17.21
N LEU A 6 -14.02 12.01 17.35
CA LEU A 6 -12.86 12.72 16.82
C LEU A 6 -12.59 12.39 15.34
N LEU A 7 -12.71 11.12 14.97
CA LEU A 7 -12.35 10.61 13.63
C LEU A 7 -13.55 10.48 12.68
N GLY A 8 -14.76 10.34 13.23
CA GLY A 8 -15.94 9.89 12.51
C GLY A 8 -15.93 8.39 12.20
N LYS A 9 -17.09 7.82 11.86
CA LYS A 9 -17.28 6.39 11.54
C LYS A 9 -16.33 5.90 10.44
N THR A 10 -16.16 6.67 9.36
CA THR A 10 -15.25 6.31 8.26
C THR A 10 -13.78 6.32 8.69
N GLY A 11 -13.36 7.29 9.50
CA GLY A 11 -11.97 7.38 9.98
C GLY A 11 -11.59 6.17 10.82
N VAL A 12 -12.44 5.76 11.76
CA VAL A 12 -12.21 4.57 12.60
C VAL A 12 -12.07 3.31 11.73
N GLN A 13 -12.95 3.14 10.74
CA GLN A 13 -12.89 1.98 9.85
C GLN A 13 -11.64 1.95 8.96
N ILE A 14 -11.17 3.11 8.51
CA ILE A 14 -9.90 3.21 7.77
C ILE A 14 -8.74 2.76 8.65
N VAL A 15 -8.67 3.27 9.89
CA VAL A 15 -7.65 2.86 10.85
C VAL A 15 -7.70 1.35 11.09
N ASP A 16 -8.87 0.77 11.32
CA ASP A 16 -9.03 -0.66 11.54
C ASP A 16 -8.61 -1.50 10.32
N ILE A 17 -8.88 -1.04 9.10
CA ILE A 17 -8.42 -1.73 7.88
C ILE A 17 -6.91 -1.69 7.81
N CYS A 18 -6.30 -0.51 7.97
CA CYS A 18 -4.85 -0.35 7.91
C CYS A 18 -4.13 -1.14 9.01
N LEU A 19 -4.70 -1.23 10.21
CA LEU A 19 -4.15 -2.08 11.28
C LEU A 19 -4.14 -3.56 10.92
N VAL A 20 -5.22 -4.06 10.29
CA VAL A 20 -5.34 -5.48 9.89
C VAL A 20 -4.48 -5.81 8.67
N THR A 21 -4.36 -4.88 7.71
CA THR A 21 -3.60 -5.13 6.48
C THR A 21 -2.10 -4.86 6.64
N ARG A 22 -1.68 -4.11 7.67
CA ARG A 22 -0.28 -3.75 7.91
C ARG A 22 0.72 -4.91 7.86
N PRO A 23 0.47 -6.08 8.48
CA PRO A 23 1.42 -7.20 8.41
C PRO A 23 1.69 -7.68 6.98
N HIS A 24 0.78 -7.40 6.05
CA HIS A 24 0.85 -7.85 4.66
C HIS A 24 1.34 -6.78 3.70
N ASN A 25 1.27 -5.49 4.03
CA ASN A 25 1.57 -4.40 3.09
C ASN A 25 2.48 -3.29 3.67
N GLY A 26 3.03 -3.52 4.87
CA GLY A 26 3.91 -2.59 5.58
C GLY A 26 3.29 -1.23 5.91
N GLY A 27 1.97 -1.07 5.76
CA GLY A 27 1.26 0.18 6.01
C GLY A 27 1.07 1.07 4.78
N LEU A 28 1.36 0.58 3.58
CA LEU A 28 0.95 1.19 2.30
C LEU A 28 -0.18 0.39 1.65
N ILE A 29 -1.27 1.06 1.29
CA ILE A 29 -2.39 0.43 0.58
C ILE A 29 -2.87 1.29 -0.58
N ASN A 30 -3.32 0.67 -1.67
CA ASN A 30 -3.93 1.40 -2.77
C ASN A 30 -5.25 2.06 -2.31
N LEU A 31 -5.49 3.33 -2.67
CA LEU A 31 -6.72 4.02 -2.27
C LEU A 31 -7.98 3.30 -2.78
N GLN A 32 -7.96 2.77 -4.00
CA GLN A 32 -9.09 2.03 -4.57
C GLN A 32 -9.36 0.72 -3.83
N GLU A 33 -8.30 0.03 -3.39
CA GLU A 33 -8.39 -1.17 -2.57
C GLU A 33 -8.97 -0.85 -1.19
N LEU A 34 -8.49 0.22 -0.54
CA LEU A 34 -9.04 0.71 0.72
C LEU A 34 -10.54 1.03 0.60
N CYS A 35 -10.95 1.74 -0.46
CA CYS A 35 -12.36 1.99 -0.76
C CYS A 35 -13.15 0.69 -0.93
N THR A 36 -12.58 -0.30 -1.61
CA THR A 36 -13.21 -1.61 -1.82
C THR A 36 -13.40 -2.35 -0.49
N LEU A 37 -12.38 -2.40 0.37
CA LEU A 37 -12.44 -3.01 1.70
C LEU A 37 -13.47 -2.31 2.61
N LEU A 38 -13.54 -0.97 2.56
CA LEU A 38 -14.56 -0.20 3.28
C LEU A 38 -15.97 -0.54 2.80
N CYS A 39 -16.20 -0.55 1.48
CA CYS A 39 -17.48 -0.92 0.89
C CYS A 39 -17.87 -2.36 1.27
N GLN A 40 -16.92 -3.31 1.27
CA GLN A 40 -17.16 -4.68 1.70
C GLN A 40 -17.61 -4.76 3.16
N ARG A 41 -16.95 -4.04 4.07
CA ARG A 41 -17.35 -3.96 5.49
C ARG A 41 -18.75 -3.34 5.69
N ARG A 42 -19.19 -2.47 4.77
CA ARG A 42 -20.51 -1.82 4.82
C ARG A 42 -21.59 -2.50 3.98
N LYS A 43 -21.30 -3.61 3.29
CA LYS A 43 -22.31 -4.35 2.49
C LYS A 43 -23.54 -4.75 3.31
N ALA A 44 -23.35 -5.08 4.59
CA ALA A 44 -24.46 -5.40 5.50
C ALA A 44 -25.36 -4.18 5.81
N ALA A 45 -24.83 -2.96 5.73
CA ALA A 45 -25.51 -1.72 6.08
C ALA A 45 -26.09 -0.95 4.87
N ARG A 46 -25.87 -1.42 3.62
CA ARG A 46 -26.25 -0.74 2.36
C ARG A 46 -25.76 0.72 2.25
N GLU A 47 -24.72 1.09 3.00
CA GLU A 47 -24.08 2.40 2.90
C GLU A 47 -22.93 2.34 1.88
N SER A 48 -23.01 3.12 0.80
CA SER A 48 -21.88 3.29 -0.13
C SER A 48 -20.87 4.29 0.44
N VAL A 49 -19.59 4.07 0.16
CA VAL A 49 -18.49 4.99 0.50
C VAL A 49 -17.88 5.47 -0.80
N SER A 50 -17.87 6.79 -1.01
CA SER A 50 -17.19 7.38 -2.16
C SER A 50 -15.69 7.54 -1.90
N GLU A 51 -14.89 7.68 -2.96
CA GLU A 51 -13.46 8.02 -2.83
C GLU A 51 -13.28 9.34 -2.06
N ASP A 52 -14.15 10.32 -2.27
CA ASP A 52 -14.12 11.62 -1.57
C ASP A 52 -14.36 11.47 -0.06
N ASP A 53 -15.20 10.52 0.36
CA ASP A 53 -15.39 10.22 1.79
C ASP A 53 -14.12 9.66 2.42
N CYS A 54 -13.41 8.80 1.70
CA CYS A 54 -12.11 8.25 2.12
C CYS A 54 -11.06 9.36 2.21
N LEU A 55 -10.92 10.18 1.16
CA LEU A 55 -9.96 11.28 1.12
C LEU A 55 -10.20 12.29 2.26
N ARG A 56 -11.45 12.65 2.52
CA ARG A 56 -11.81 13.55 3.64
C ARG A 56 -11.48 12.93 4.99
N ALA A 57 -11.74 11.64 5.18
CA ALA A 57 -11.42 10.94 6.42
C ALA A 57 -9.89 10.86 6.64
N ILE A 58 -9.11 10.56 5.60
CA ILE A 58 -7.65 10.50 5.65
C ILE A 58 -7.05 11.89 5.92
N SER A 59 -7.59 12.94 5.29
CA SER A 59 -7.16 14.32 5.55
C SER A 59 -7.33 14.71 7.02
N LYS A 60 -8.46 14.32 7.64
CA LYS A 60 -8.66 14.50 9.09
C LYS A 60 -7.66 13.71 9.93
N LEU A 61 -7.41 12.45 9.59
CA LEU A 61 -6.41 11.62 10.27
C LEU A 61 -5.02 12.25 10.20
N LYS A 62 -4.63 12.82 9.06
CA LYS A 62 -3.35 13.52 8.87
C LYS A 62 -3.18 14.69 9.85
N VAL A 63 -4.19 15.55 9.95
CA VAL A 63 -4.17 16.74 10.84
C VAL A 63 -4.07 16.36 12.31
N LEU A 64 -4.55 15.18 12.69
CA LEU A 64 -4.47 14.66 14.06
C LEU A 64 -3.10 14.03 14.41
N GLY A 65 -2.12 14.07 13.49
CA GLY A 65 -0.77 13.56 13.74
C GLY A 65 -0.67 12.04 13.75
N SER A 66 -1.66 11.33 13.17
CA SER A 66 -1.71 9.86 13.19
C SER A 66 -0.78 9.16 12.21
N GLY A 67 0.01 9.90 11.42
CA GLY A 67 0.89 9.35 10.38
C GLY A 67 0.18 8.99 9.07
N PHE A 68 -1.13 9.22 8.98
CA PHE A 68 -1.90 8.96 7.76
C PHE A 68 -1.65 10.02 6.69
N GLU A 69 -1.40 9.57 5.46
CA GLU A 69 -1.21 10.45 4.31
C GLU A 69 -1.62 9.77 3.01
N VAL A 70 -2.13 10.56 2.06
CA VAL A 70 -2.27 10.11 0.67
C VAL A 70 -1.05 10.58 -0.11
N ILE A 71 -0.32 9.63 -0.68
CA ILE A 71 0.82 9.89 -1.56
C ILE A 71 0.47 9.46 -2.99
N SER A 72 1.09 10.12 -3.97
CA SER A 72 0.97 9.73 -5.38
C SER A 72 2.24 9.04 -5.81
N VAL A 73 2.11 7.83 -6.35
CA VAL A 73 3.20 7.09 -6.97
C VAL A 73 2.74 6.75 -8.38
N GLY A 74 3.46 7.23 -9.40
CA GLY A 74 3.03 7.13 -10.80
C GLY A 74 1.58 7.57 -11.00
N LYS A 75 0.72 6.65 -11.46
CA LYS A 75 -0.72 6.91 -11.71
C LYS A 75 -1.64 6.52 -10.55
N LYS A 76 -1.11 5.93 -9.48
CA LYS A 76 -1.89 5.41 -8.36
C LYS A 76 -1.76 6.33 -7.13
N LYS A 77 -2.88 6.51 -6.43
CA LYS A 77 -2.90 7.09 -5.08
C LYS A 77 -2.74 5.96 -4.06
N LEU A 78 -1.77 6.09 -3.18
CA LEU A 78 -1.53 5.18 -2.07
C LEU A 78 -1.84 5.89 -0.76
N VAL A 79 -2.33 5.14 0.21
CA VAL A 79 -2.55 5.59 1.58
C VAL A 79 -1.45 5.01 2.44
N ARG A 80 -0.65 5.90 3.03
CA ARG A 80 0.37 5.59 4.02
C ARG A 80 -0.26 5.71 5.41
N SER A 81 -0.11 4.67 6.22
CA SER A 81 -0.62 4.60 7.59
C SER A 81 0.48 4.49 8.65
N VAL A 82 1.72 4.25 8.22
CA VAL A 82 2.92 4.21 9.04
C VAL A 82 3.91 5.22 8.47
N PRO A 83 4.58 6.03 9.30
CA PRO A 83 5.66 6.89 8.82
C PRO A 83 6.82 6.04 8.27
N THR A 84 6.93 5.99 6.95
CA THR A 84 8.00 5.31 6.22
C THR A 84 8.65 6.32 5.28
N GLU A 85 9.98 6.42 5.31
CA GLU A 85 10.75 7.37 4.51
C GLU A 85 10.97 6.82 3.09
N LEU A 86 10.10 7.23 2.16
CA LEU A 86 10.22 6.90 0.76
C LEU A 86 10.97 8.00 0.01
N ASN A 87 12.13 7.67 -0.54
CA ASN A 87 12.89 8.57 -1.40
C ASN A 87 12.47 8.41 -2.88
N LYS A 88 13.16 9.11 -3.77
CA LYS A 88 12.90 9.04 -5.22
C LYS A 88 13.05 7.62 -5.77
N ASP A 89 14.05 6.89 -5.31
CA ASP A 89 14.39 5.55 -5.80
C ASP A 89 13.29 4.55 -5.44
N HIS A 90 12.82 4.60 -4.19
CA HIS A 90 11.68 3.80 -3.73
C HIS A 90 10.42 4.09 -4.55
N ASN A 91 10.15 5.36 -4.84
CA ASN A 91 8.99 5.75 -5.66
C ASN A 91 9.10 5.27 -7.11
N GLU A 92 10.29 5.32 -7.72
CA GLU A 92 10.52 4.81 -9.09
C GLU A 92 10.30 3.29 -9.16
N ILE A 93 10.76 2.53 -8.15
CA ILE A 93 10.51 1.09 -8.05
C ILE A 93 9.01 0.79 -7.88
N LEU A 94 8.34 1.47 -6.94
CA LEU A 94 6.91 1.29 -6.71
C LEU A 94 6.07 1.69 -7.93
N GLU A 95 6.50 2.68 -8.71
CA GLU A 95 5.87 3.04 -9.99
C GLU A 95 6.07 1.95 -11.05
N LEU A 96 7.29 1.42 -11.19
CA LEU A 96 7.59 0.32 -12.11
C LEU A 96 6.74 -0.93 -11.79
N ALA A 97 6.62 -1.26 -10.51
CA ALA A 97 5.84 -2.38 -10.01
C ALA A 97 4.34 -2.29 -10.35
N GLN A 98 3.81 -1.12 -10.72
CA GLN A 98 2.38 -0.97 -11.02
C GLN A 98 1.93 -1.76 -12.25
N ALA A 99 2.86 -2.13 -13.13
CA ALA A 99 2.57 -2.91 -14.33
C ALA A 99 2.21 -4.36 -13.98
N ASN A 100 3.01 -5.01 -13.14
CA ASN A 100 2.94 -6.46 -12.90
C ASN A 100 2.69 -6.86 -11.43
N GLY A 101 2.77 -5.90 -10.49
CA GLY A 101 2.73 -6.15 -9.05
C GLY A 101 4.09 -6.48 -8.44
N PHE A 102 5.10 -6.76 -9.27
CA PHE A 102 6.47 -7.04 -8.86
C PHE A 102 7.48 -6.36 -9.79
N VAL A 103 8.74 -6.39 -9.39
CA VAL A 103 9.90 -6.02 -10.24
C VAL A 103 11.02 -7.04 -10.09
N THR A 104 11.97 -7.03 -11.03
CA THR A 104 13.27 -7.70 -10.89
C THR A 104 14.41 -6.67 -10.90
N VAL A 105 15.58 -7.05 -10.39
CA VAL A 105 16.78 -6.19 -10.45
C VAL A 105 17.11 -5.82 -11.90
N ASP A 106 17.13 -6.80 -12.80
CA ASP A 106 17.38 -6.58 -14.23
C ASP A 106 16.42 -5.56 -14.86
N GLU A 107 15.16 -5.53 -14.41
CA GLU A 107 14.17 -4.60 -14.92
C GLU A 107 14.45 -3.17 -14.46
N ILE A 108 14.82 -2.99 -13.18
CA ILE A 108 15.19 -1.69 -12.59
C ILE A 108 16.43 -1.15 -13.31
N GLU A 109 17.47 -1.97 -13.43
CA GLU A 109 18.73 -1.60 -14.10
C GLU A 109 18.48 -1.16 -15.53
N ARG A 110 17.73 -1.94 -16.30
CA ARG A 110 17.43 -1.63 -17.71
C ARG A 110 16.53 -0.41 -17.85
N ARG A 111 15.56 -0.22 -16.94
CA ARG A 111 14.56 0.85 -17.05
C ARG A 111 15.09 2.22 -16.67
N PHE A 112 15.98 2.25 -15.67
CA PHE A 112 16.49 3.50 -15.08
C PHE A 112 18.00 3.68 -15.23
N SER A 113 18.71 2.73 -15.84
CA SER A 113 20.17 2.72 -15.98
C SER A 113 20.90 2.79 -14.63
N TRP A 114 20.35 2.11 -13.61
CA TRP A 114 20.95 2.04 -12.28
C TRP A 114 22.05 0.98 -12.21
N SER A 115 22.96 1.13 -11.24
CA SER A 115 23.89 0.06 -10.88
C SER A 115 23.17 -1.00 -10.05
N SER A 116 23.67 -2.24 -10.12
CA SER A 116 23.15 -3.37 -9.34
C SER A 116 23.14 -3.09 -7.84
N GLY A 117 24.18 -2.44 -7.31
CA GLY A 117 24.26 -2.05 -5.90
C GLY A 117 23.14 -1.09 -5.52
N ARG A 118 22.92 -0.02 -6.30
CA ARG A 118 21.84 0.94 -6.02
C ARG A 118 20.46 0.29 -6.05
N ALA A 119 20.20 -0.57 -7.04
CA ALA A 119 18.93 -1.29 -7.14
C ALA A 119 18.73 -2.25 -5.97
N ALA A 120 19.77 -2.98 -5.56
CA ALA A 120 19.74 -3.88 -4.42
C ALA A 120 19.49 -3.13 -3.10
N ASP A 121 20.22 -2.04 -2.83
CA ASP A 121 20.08 -1.24 -1.60
C ASP A 121 18.65 -0.68 -1.46
N ALA A 122 18.08 -0.17 -2.57
CA ALA A 122 16.72 0.36 -2.58
C ALA A 122 15.66 -0.74 -2.37
N LEU A 123 15.87 -1.94 -2.92
CA LEU A 123 14.99 -3.09 -2.71
C LEU A 123 15.11 -3.65 -1.30
N GLU A 124 16.32 -3.70 -0.73
CA GLU A 124 16.56 -4.12 0.65
C GLU A 124 15.84 -3.20 1.62
N THR A 125 15.95 -1.87 1.43
CA THR A 125 15.20 -0.91 2.24
C THR A 125 13.68 -1.15 2.16
N LEU A 126 13.14 -1.43 0.97
CA LEU A 126 11.71 -1.73 0.81
C LEU A 126 11.30 -3.06 1.47
N LEU A 127 12.21 -4.04 1.56
CA LEU A 127 11.99 -5.28 2.29
C LEU A 127 12.02 -5.06 3.81
N GLU A 128 12.98 -4.29 4.31
CA GLU A 128 13.11 -3.96 5.74
C GLU A 128 11.88 -3.19 6.27
N GLU A 129 11.33 -2.29 5.44
CA GLU A 129 10.09 -1.57 5.73
C GLU A 129 8.82 -2.47 5.60
N GLY A 130 8.97 -3.71 5.15
CA GLY A 130 7.85 -4.66 4.95
C GLY A 130 6.93 -4.29 3.80
N LEU A 131 7.39 -3.44 2.87
CA LEU A 131 6.64 -3.00 1.68
C LEU A 131 6.79 -3.96 0.50
N ALA A 132 7.85 -4.77 0.52
CA ALA A 132 8.15 -5.77 -0.48
C ALA A 132 8.22 -7.18 0.12
N MET A 133 8.06 -8.20 -0.73
CA MET A 133 8.30 -9.61 -0.40
C MET A 133 9.10 -10.26 -1.52
N ILE A 134 10.02 -11.15 -1.17
CA ILE A 134 10.78 -11.94 -2.14
C ILE A 134 9.95 -13.14 -2.59
N ASP A 135 9.93 -13.39 -3.89
CA ASP A 135 9.43 -14.60 -4.51
C ASP A 135 10.51 -15.18 -5.44
N ASP A 136 11.04 -16.33 -5.05
CA ASP A 136 12.00 -17.12 -5.82
C ASP A 136 11.34 -18.34 -6.49
N GLY A 137 10.00 -18.43 -6.46
CA GLY A 137 9.22 -19.61 -6.85
C GLY A 137 8.87 -19.74 -8.33
N ASP A 138 9.29 -18.80 -9.17
CA ASP A 138 8.92 -18.82 -10.58
C ASP A 138 9.74 -19.80 -11.43
N LYS A 139 9.12 -20.28 -12.52
CA LYS A 139 9.69 -21.26 -13.44
C LYS A 139 10.94 -20.77 -14.16
N ASP A 140 11.11 -19.46 -14.31
CA ASP A 140 12.30 -18.86 -14.92
C ASP A 140 13.51 -18.76 -13.98
N GLY A 141 13.34 -19.09 -12.70
CA GLY A 141 14.38 -19.04 -11.67
C GLY A 141 14.80 -17.61 -11.30
N ARG A 142 14.06 -16.58 -11.71
CA ARG A 142 14.39 -15.19 -11.43
C ARG A 142 13.73 -14.74 -10.13
N ARG A 143 14.53 -14.16 -9.24
CA ARG A 143 14.04 -13.50 -8.04
C ARG A 143 13.14 -12.31 -8.39
N ARG A 144 11.95 -12.26 -7.79
CA ARG A 144 11.00 -11.16 -7.90
C ARG A 144 10.75 -10.52 -6.55
N TYR A 145 10.55 -9.21 -6.59
CA TYR A 145 10.18 -8.41 -5.43
C TYR A 145 8.74 -7.95 -5.62
N TRP A 146 7.82 -8.52 -4.85
CA TRP A 146 6.39 -8.26 -4.92
C TRP A 146 5.97 -7.13 -4.00
N PHE A 147 5.08 -6.27 -4.48
CA PHE A 147 4.60 -5.10 -3.78
C PHE A 147 3.07 -5.15 -3.62
N PRO A 148 2.57 -5.51 -2.42
CA PRO A 148 1.14 -5.60 -2.13
C PRO A 148 0.39 -4.29 -2.38
N CYS A 149 1.02 -3.15 -2.10
CA CYS A 149 0.39 -1.84 -2.22
C CYS A 149 0.06 -1.43 -3.68
N VAL A 150 0.65 -2.09 -4.68
CA VAL A 150 0.38 -1.85 -6.10
C VAL A 150 -0.20 -3.06 -6.82
N SER A 151 -0.09 -4.24 -6.23
CA SER A 151 -0.74 -5.47 -6.68
C SER A 151 -2.21 -5.42 -6.29
N PHE A 152 -3.11 -5.49 -7.26
CA PHE A 152 -4.53 -5.57 -6.94
C PHE A 152 -4.85 -6.98 -6.42
N SER A 153 -4.74 -7.19 -5.11
CA SER A 153 -5.19 -8.43 -4.50
C SER A 153 -6.68 -8.33 -4.19
N ALA A 154 -7.50 -9.01 -5.00
CA ALA A 154 -8.90 -9.26 -4.64
C ALA A 154 -9.06 -10.23 -3.45
N SER A 155 -7.96 -10.68 -2.83
CA SER A 155 -7.91 -11.94 -2.08
C SER A 155 -7.85 -11.80 -0.56
N ILE A 156 -7.87 -10.59 0.04
CA ILE A 156 -7.90 -10.43 1.52
C ILE A 156 -9.29 -10.81 2.12
N ALA A 157 -10.13 -11.54 1.38
CA ALA A 157 -11.40 -12.09 1.86
C ALA A 157 -11.38 -13.62 2.07
N ALA A 158 -10.23 -14.28 1.92
CA ALA A 158 -10.11 -15.74 1.91
C ALA A 158 -9.28 -16.34 3.07
N GLU A 159 -9.26 -15.72 4.24
CA GLU A 159 -8.96 -16.43 5.49
C GLU A 159 -10.17 -16.32 6.41
N ARG A 160 -11.01 -17.36 6.38
CA ARG A 160 -11.92 -17.69 7.48
C ARG A 160 -11.33 -18.90 8.22
N PRO A 161 -11.44 -18.98 9.55
CA PRO A 161 -11.46 -20.27 10.22
C PRO A 161 -12.71 -21.07 9.82
#